data_AF-A0A2M8BMI4-F1
#
_entry.id   AF-A0A2M8BMI4-F1
#
_cell.length_a   1.000
_cell.length_b   1.000
_cell.length_c   1.000
_cell.angle_alpha   90.00
_cell.angle_beta   90.00
_cell.angle_gamma   90.00
#
_symmetry.space_group_name_H-M   'P 1'
#
loop_
_entity.id
_entity.type
_entity.pdbx_description
1 polymer ?
#
loop_
_entity_poly.entity_id
_entity_poly.type
_entity_poly.pdbx_seq_one_letter_code
_entity_poly.pdbx_strand_id
1 'polypeptide(L)'
;MQSTTRTLVVIASVVLFSGLSGQANAQWDPTRIQETKDAAEAAYAAGDYSAAVLHYVELRSILKSALEAGEVPPDTVEGVTGALHATTYQLGRSNQLSENCDGAVLVYQELLTQNASALSILTKARYRMAETRLCLAEQATTAGNYETSAQEIREARQQLAVLASLLRDQDDASTAELVADSLKLEGALATAQTDALDKLTKDAHWSVQQKECERAKS
;
A
#
# COMPACT_ATOMS: atom_id res chain seq x y z
N MET A 1 24.27 -14.01 42.17
CA MET A 1 24.87 -14.89 41.15
C MET A 1 24.30 -14.50 39.80
N GLN A 2 25.18 -14.22 38.86
CA GLN A 2 24.89 -13.88 37.46
C GLN A 2 24.36 -15.09 36.69
N SER A 3 23.47 -14.86 35.72
CA SER A 3 23.51 -15.43 34.35
C SER A 3 22.27 -14.92 33.58
N THR A 4 22.33 -13.84 32.80
CA THR A 4 22.62 -13.77 31.34
C THR A 4 22.03 -14.86 30.45
N THR A 5 20.96 -14.52 29.74
CA THR A 5 20.70 -14.92 28.34
C THR A 5 19.78 -13.84 27.73
N ARG A 6 20.33 -12.78 27.11
CA ARG A 6 20.45 -12.60 25.65
C ARG A 6 19.22 -13.05 24.84
N THR A 7 18.33 -12.09 24.58
CA THR A 7 17.54 -12.06 23.34
C THR A 7 17.83 -10.72 22.68
N LEU A 8 18.52 -10.80 21.56
CA LEU A 8 18.93 -9.69 20.70
C LEU A 8 18.30 -9.99 19.33
N VAL A 9 17.82 -8.95 18.65
CA VAL A 9 17.38 -8.88 17.24
C VAL A 9 16.03 -9.58 16.98
N VAL A 10 14.99 -8.97 16.40
CA VAL A 10 14.89 -8.02 15.28
C VAL A 10 13.67 -7.13 15.53
N ILE A 11 13.86 -5.88 15.96
CA ILE A 11 12.84 -4.85 15.71
C ILE A 11 13.16 -4.35 14.32
N ALA A 12 12.33 -4.79 13.37
CA ALA A 12 12.37 -4.37 11.99
C ALA A 12 12.51 -2.85 11.94
N SER A 13 13.52 -2.43 11.19
CA SER A 13 13.82 -1.05 10.89
C SER A 13 12.57 -0.40 10.29
N VAL A 14 11.81 0.27 11.14
CA VAL A 14 10.97 1.38 10.73
C VAL A 14 11.92 2.42 10.17
N VAL A 15 12.18 2.32 8.87
CA VAL A 15 12.81 3.38 8.10
C VAL A 15 11.74 4.44 7.87
N LEU A 16 11.37 5.13 8.96
CA LEU A 16 10.81 6.46 8.89
C LEU A 16 11.99 7.38 8.57
N PHE A 17 12.26 7.59 7.28
CA PHE A 17 13.10 8.71 6.82
C PHE A 17 12.33 10.03 7.00
N SER A 18 12.05 10.38 8.25
CA SER A 18 11.69 11.73 8.67
C SER A 18 12.92 12.33 9.33
N GLY A 19 13.74 13.03 8.56
CA GLY A 19 14.80 13.89 9.12
C GLY A 19 16.23 13.67 8.65
N LEU A 20 16.47 13.52 7.34
CA LEU A 20 17.73 13.96 6.77
C LEU A 20 17.47 15.18 5.89
N SER A 21 17.61 16.33 6.52
CA SER A 21 17.94 17.60 5.90
C SER A 21 19.26 17.47 5.14
N GLY A 22 19.18 16.87 3.96
CA GLY A 22 20.12 17.10 2.89
C GLY A 22 19.39 17.93 1.86
N GLN A 23 19.86 19.14 1.59
CA GLN A 23 19.60 19.77 0.31
C GLN A 23 20.20 18.83 -0.74
N ALA A 24 19.43 17.85 -1.21
CA ALA A 24 19.65 17.35 -2.54
C ALA A 24 19.37 18.56 -3.43
N ASN A 25 20.41 19.14 -4.00
CA ASN A 25 20.27 20.00 -5.18
C ASN A 25 19.60 19.12 -6.24
N ALA A 26 18.28 18.98 -6.18
CA ALA A 26 17.48 18.27 -7.14
C ALA A 26 17.27 19.21 -8.33
N GLN A 27 18.40 19.60 -8.93
CA GLN A 27 18.41 20.40 -10.15
C GLN A 27 17.52 19.68 -11.16
N TRP A 28 16.54 20.37 -11.71
CA TRP A 28 15.75 19.87 -12.83
C TRP A 28 16.68 19.34 -13.94
N ASP A 29 16.77 18.00 -14.03
CA ASP A 29 17.61 17.28 -14.98
C ASP A 29 16.74 16.24 -15.71
N PRO A 30 16.23 16.60 -16.90
CA PRO A 30 15.42 15.70 -17.72
C PRO A 30 16.12 14.39 -18.07
N THR A 31 17.45 14.39 -18.19
CA THR A 31 18.22 13.19 -18.54
C THR A 31 18.17 12.21 -17.38
N ARG A 32 18.51 12.68 -16.18
CA ARG A 32 18.43 11.85 -14.96
C ARG A 32 17.01 11.36 -14.68
N ILE A 33 16.00 12.20 -14.89
CA ILE A 33 14.59 11.80 -14.75
C ILE A 33 14.26 10.65 -15.69
N GLN A 34 14.65 10.76 -16.96
CA GLN A 34 14.40 9.72 -17.96
C GLN A 34 15.15 8.42 -17.64
N GLU A 35 16.44 8.49 -17.28
CA GLU A 35 17.24 7.33 -16.88
C GLU A 35 16.65 6.61 -15.66
N THR A 36 16.22 7.36 -14.64
CA THR A 36 15.62 6.79 -13.42
C THR A 36 14.28 6.13 -13.73
N LYS A 37 13.48 6.73 -14.62
CA LYS A 37 12.22 6.16 -15.10
C LYS A 37 12.44 4.86 -15.86
N ASP A 38 13.38 4.83 -16.80
CA ASP A 38 13.67 3.65 -17.60
C ASP A 38 14.16 2.50 -16.73
N ALA A 39 15.00 2.78 -15.71
CA ALA A 39 15.43 1.80 -14.73
C ALA A 39 14.24 1.24 -13.90
N ALA A 40 13.33 2.10 -13.45
CA ALA A 40 12.14 1.69 -12.72
C ALA A 40 11.21 0.80 -13.56
N GLU A 41 10.93 1.21 -14.79
CA GLU A 41 10.07 0.47 -15.71
C GLU A 41 10.69 -0.86 -16.14
N ALA A 42 12.01 -0.90 -16.36
CA ALA A 42 12.74 -2.13 -16.66
C ALA A 42 12.69 -3.13 -15.50
N ALA A 43 12.94 -2.67 -14.27
CA ALA A 43 12.84 -3.51 -13.07
C ALA A 43 11.41 -4.06 -12.88
N TYR A 44 10.40 -3.19 -13.05
CA TYR A 44 9.00 -3.60 -12.96
C TYR A 44 8.62 -4.65 -14.01
N ALA A 45 9.04 -4.44 -15.27
CA ALA A 45 8.78 -5.36 -16.37
C ALA A 45 9.50 -6.72 -16.19
N ALA A 46 10.67 -6.71 -15.55
CA ALA A 46 11.41 -7.92 -15.20
C ALA A 46 10.79 -8.69 -14.00
N GLY A 47 9.80 -8.10 -13.32
CA GLY A 47 9.21 -8.67 -12.10
C GLY A 47 10.07 -8.46 -10.84
N ASP A 48 11.15 -7.68 -10.93
CA ASP A 48 11.94 -7.28 -9.77
C ASP A 48 11.30 -6.06 -9.10
N TYR A 49 10.17 -6.31 -8.43
CA TYR A 49 9.37 -5.25 -7.82
C TYR A 49 10.10 -4.56 -6.67
N SER A 50 11.01 -5.25 -5.98
CA SER A 50 11.85 -4.65 -4.93
C SER A 50 12.83 -3.63 -5.51
N ALA A 51 13.49 -3.95 -6.63
CA ALA A 51 14.32 -2.97 -7.35
C ALA A 51 13.47 -1.84 -7.95
N ALA A 52 12.28 -2.15 -8.48
CA ALA A 52 11.36 -1.14 -9.00
C ALA A 52 10.94 -0.14 -7.91
N VAL A 53 10.68 -0.59 -6.68
CA VAL A 53 10.41 0.28 -5.53
C VAL A 53 11.53 1.29 -5.32
N LEU A 54 12.80 0.85 -5.33
CA LEU A 54 13.95 1.74 -5.12
C LEU A 54 14.01 2.85 -6.19
N HIS A 55 13.86 2.48 -7.46
CA HIS A 55 13.90 3.45 -8.57
C HIS A 55 12.68 4.37 -8.57
N TYR A 56 11.47 3.87 -8.27
CA TYR A 56 10.28 4.72 -8.18
C TYR A 56 10.32 5.67 -6.97
N VAL A 57 10.95 5.29 -5.85
CA VAL A 57 11.21 6.20 -4.73
C VAL A 57 12.13 7.34 -5.16
N GLU A 58 13.23 7.03 -5.85
CA GLU A 58 14.16 8.04 -6.35
C GLU A 58 13.47 8.98 -7.35
N LEU A 59 12.79 8.42 -8.37
CA LEU A 59 12.09 9.21 -9.38
C LEU A 59 11.05 10.14 -8.73
N ARG A 60 10.26 9.61 -7.79
CA ARG A 60 9.27 10.40 -7.05
C ARG A 60 9.93 11.53 -6.27
N SER A 61 11.07 11.27 -5.62
CA SER A 61 11.82 12.29 -4.89
C SER A 61 12.30 13.41 -5.82
N ILE A 62 12.87 13.07 -6.98
CA ILE A 62 13.35 14.05 -7.96
C ILE A 62 12.20 14.95 -8.44
N LEU A 63 11.09 14.34 -8.87
CA LEU A 63 9.93 15.07 -9.39
C LEU A 63 9.30 15.98 -8.33
N LYS A 64 9.12 15.46 -7.10
CA LYS A 64 8.54 16.23 -5.99
C LYS A 64 9.43 17.41 -5.60
N SER A 65 10.73 17.18 -5.43
CA SER A 65 11.66 18.26 -5.07
C SER A 65 11.78 19.33 -6.15
N ALA A 66 11.81 18.97 -7.43
CA ALA A 66 11.86 19.95 -8.52
C ALA A 66 10.59 20.81 -8.58
N LEU A 67 9.40 20.22 -8.34
CA LEU A 67 8.14 20.95 -8.26
C LEU A 67 8.11 21.91 -7.04
N GLU A 68 8.52 21.44 -5.87
CA GLU A 68 8.55 22.25 -4.63
C GLU A 68 9.57 23.40 -4.70
N ALA A 69 10.69 23.19 -5.39
CA ALA A 69 11.71 24.21 -5.61
C ALA A 69 11.36 25.20 -6.74
N GLY A 70 10.31 24.95 -7.54
CA GLY A 70 9.94 25.78 -8.67
C GLY A 70 10.94 25.73 -9.84
N GLU A 71 11.70 24.64 -9.94
CA GLU A 71 12.72 24.47 -10.99
C GLU A 71 12.15 23.88 -12.28
N VAL A 72 10.93 23.36 -12.22
CA VAL A 72 10.21 22.83 -13.37
C VAL A 72 9.79 23.97 -14.30
N PRO A 73 10.11 23.92 -15.61
CA PRO A 73 9.65 24.92 -16.58
C PRO A 73 8.13 25.10 -16.54
N PRO A 74 7.60 26.35 -16.53
CA PRO A 74 6.17 26.61 -16.34
C PRO A 74 5.23 25.86 -17.30
N ASP A 75 5.65 25.67 -18.54
CA ASP A 75 4.95 24.95 -19.60
C ASP A 75 4.91 23.43 -19.39
N THR A 76 5.71 22.89 -18.46
CA THR A 76 5.81 21.45 -18.18
C THR A 76 5.25 21.06 -16.82
N VAL A 77 4.91 22.01 -15.94
CA VAL A 77 4.46 21.77 -14.55
C VAL A 77 3.30 20.78 -14.48
N GLU A 78 2.29 20.93 -15.35
CA GLU A 78 1.14 20.01 -15.38
C GLU A 78 1.57 18.58 -15.73
N GLY A 79 2.42 18.43 -16.75
CA GLY A 79 2.95 17.14 -17.17
C GLY A 79 3.81 16.46 -16.08
N VAL A 80 4.65 17.24 -15.39
CA VAL A 80 5.48 16.74 -14.28
C VAL A 80 4.64 16.36 -13.07
N THR A 81 3.58 17.12 -12.78
CA THR A 81 2.61 16.77 -11.74
C THR A 81 1.89 15.47 -12.07
N GLY A 82 1.45 15.28 -13.33
CA GLY A 82 0.89 14.02 -13.81
C GLY A 82 1.87 12.86 -13.70
N ALA A 83 3.15 13.07 -14.06
CA ALA A 83 4.20 12.07 -13.93
C ALA A 83 4.47 11.70 -12.47
N LEU A 84 4.42 12.67 -11.54
CA LEU A 84 4.54 12.43 -10.10
C LEU A 84 3.40 11.53 -9.60
N HIS A 85 2.16 11.77 -10.01
CA HIS A 85 1.01 10.93 -9.65
C HIS A 85 1.14 9.51 -10.22
N ALA A 86 1.52 9.38 -11.49
CA ALA A 86 1.74 8.08 -12.13
C ALA A 86 2.89 7.29 -11.46
N THR A 87 3.98 7.97 -11.13
CA THR A 87 5.12 7.41 -10.39
C THR A 87 4.70 6.94 -9.01
N THR A 88 3.91 7.74 -8.29
CA THR A 88 3.41 7.38 -6.96
C THR A 88 2.47 6.18 -7.03
N TYR A 89 1.62 6.10 -8.05
CA TYR A 89 0.79 4.91 -8.30
C TYR A 89 1.64 3.65 -8.52
N GLN A 90 2.68 3.74 -9.36
CA GLN A 90 3.55 2.60 -9.66
C GLN A 90 4.41 2.20 -8.46
N LEU A 91 4.83 3.15 -7.63
CA LEU A 91 5.46 2.86 -6.35
C LEU A 91 4.54 2.04 -5.44
N GLY A 92 3.27 2.44 -5.32
CA GLY A 92 2.27 1.69 -4.56
C GLY A 92 2.08 0.29 -5.13
N ARG A 93 2.02 0.16 -6.46
CA ARG A 93 1.86 -1.13 -7.13
C ARG A 93 3.06 -2.05 -6.94
N SER A 94 4.27 -1.49 -7.01
CA SER A 94 5.50 -2.25 -6.81
C SER A 94 5.61 -2.75 -5.37
N ASN A 95 5.25 -1.93 -4.37
CA ASN A 95 5.16 -2.38 -2.98
C ASN A 95 4.13 -3.50 -2.80
N GLN A 96 2.96 -3.38 -3.43
CA GLN A 96 1.92 -4.41 -3.33
C GLN A 96 2.40 -5.74 -3.93
N LEU A 97 3.06 -5.70 -5.09
CA LEU A 97 3.56 -6.87 -5.79
C LEU A 97 4.81 -7.49 -5.14
N SER A 98 5.55 -6.74 -4.31
CA SER A 98 6.64 -7.25 -3.48
C SER A 98 6.19 -7.71 -2.08
N GLU A 99 4.88 -7.91 -1.89
CA GLU A 99 4.25 -8.31 -0.61
C GLU A 99 4.43 -7.30 0.54
N ASN A 100 4.90 -6.08 0.24
CA ASN A 100 4.98 -4.97 1.20
C ASN A 100 3.65 -4.21 1.29
N CYS A 101 2.65 -4.87 1.88
CA CYS A 101 1.29 -4.34 1.96
C CYS A 101 1.19 -3.05 2.80
N ASP A 102 1.95 -2.93 3.89
CA ASP A 102 2.01 -1.69 4.69
C ASP A 102 2.54 -0.51 3.87
N GLY A 103 3.66 -0.72 3.16
CA GLY A 103 4.25 0.31 2.29
C GLY A 103 3.30 0.72 1.16
N ALA A 104 2.60 -0.24 0.56
CA ALA A 104 1.63 0.03 -0.49
C ALA A 104 0.44 0.87 0.01
N VAL A 105 -0.11 0.56 1.19
CA VAL A 105 -1.20 1.36 1.79
C VAL A 105 -0.78 2.80 2.00
N LEU A 106 0.40 3.04 2.58
CA LEU A 106 0.89 4.39 2.84
C LEU A 106 1.02 5.21 1.55
N VAL A 107 1.55 4.60 0.49
CA VAL A 107 1.75 5.25 -0.81
C VAL A 107 0.40 5.55 -1.48
N TYR A 108 -0.54 4.60 -1.48
CA TYR A 108 -1.87 4.84 -2.06
C TYR A 108 -2.67 5.86 -1.26
N GLN A 109 -2.57 5.85 0.07
CA GLN A 109 -3.24 6.84 0.91
C GLN A 109 -2.71 8.25 0.63
N GLU A 110 -1.39 8.42 0.49
CA GLU A 110 -0.82 9.69 0.07
C GLU A 110 -1.37 10.14 -1.28
N LEU A 111 -1.34 9.26 -2.30
CA LEU A 111 -1.84 9.58 -3.64
C LEU A 111 -3.32 10.02 -3.62
N LEU A 112 -4.16 9.34 -2.85
CA LEU A 112 -5.58 9.64 -2.74
C LEU A 112 -5.90 10.94 -1.99
N THR A 113 -4.95 11.52 -1.27
CA THR A 113 -5.09 12.85 -0.66
C THR A 113 -4.73 14.00 -1.60
N GLN A 114 -4.19 13.71 -2.79
CA GLN A 114 -3.77 14.72 -3.76
C GLN A 114 -4.92 15.09 -4.70
N ASN A 115 -5.46 16.31 -4.54
CA ASN A 115 -6.62 16.82 -5.29
C ASN A 115 -6.40 16.98 -6.80
N ALA A 116 -5.15 16.92 -7.28
CA ALA A 116 -4.78 17.15 -8.69
C ALA A 116 -4.59 15.87 -9.50
N SER A 117 -4.85 14.69 -8.93
CA SER A 117 -4.70 13.42 -9.64
C SER A 117 -5.79 13.20 -10.69
N ALA A 118 -5.40 12.71 -11.86
CA ALA A 118 -6.35 12.31 -12.89
C ALA A 118 -7.31 11.25 -12.35
N LEU A 119 -8.60 11.36 -12.69
CA LEU A 119 -9.64 10.46 -12.19
C LEU A 119 -9.33 8.98 -12.46
N SER A 120 -8.73 8.68 -13.62
CA SER A 120 -8.29 7.33 -13.99
C SER A 120 -7.19 6.75 -13.08
N ILE A 121 -6.33 7.59 -12.51
CA ILE A 121 -5.33 7.18 -11.51
C ILE A 121 -6.03 6.97 -10.17
N LEU A 122 -6.94 7.86 -9.78
CA LEU A 122 -7.67 7.79 -8.52
C LEU A 122 -8.54 6.53 -8.43
N THR A 123 -9.28 6.17 -9.48
CA THR A 123 -10.12 4.95 -9.51
C THR A 123 -9.26 3.70 -9.36
N LYS A 124 -8.16 3.60 -10.11
CA LYS A 124 -7.19 2.50 -9.99
C LYS A 124 -6.56 2.44 -8.60
N ALA A 125 -6.14 3.57 -8.04
CA ALA A 125 -5.52 3.63 -6.72
C ALA A 125 -6.48 3.19 -5.61
N ARG A 126 -7.77 3.54 -5.69
CA ARG A 126 -8.78 3.07 -4.73
C ARG A 126 -8.97 1.57 -4.78
N TYR A 127 -9.07 1.01 -5.98
CA TYR A 127 -9.16 -0.44 -6.14
C TYR A 127 -7.92 -1.14 -5.56
N ARG A 128 -6.71 -0.68 -5.91
CA ARG A 128 -5.46 -1.26 -5.39
C ARG A 128 -5.31 -1.08 -3.88
N MET A 129 -5.77 0.03 -3.32
CA MET A 129 -5.80 0.23 -1.87
C MET A 129 -6.72 -0.80 -1.19
N ALA A 130 -7.90 -1.09 -1.77
CA ALA A 130 -8.79 -2.11 -1.24
C ALA A 130 -8.15 -3.52 -1.25
N GLU A 131 -7.47 -3.90 -2.34
CA GLU A 131 -6.72 -5.16 -2.40
C GLU A 131 -5.60 -5.21 -1.36
N THR A 132 -4.87 -4.10 -1.19
CA THR A 132 -3.76 -4.03 -0.23
C THR A 132 -4.27 -4.16 1.21
N ARG A 133 -5.44 -3.57 1.50
CA ARG A 133 -6.12 -3.71 2.79
C ARG A 133 -6.58 -5.15 3.05
N LEU A 134 -7.03 -5.88 2.03
CA LEU A 134 -7.30 -7.32 2.16
C LEU A 134 -6.03 -8.09 2.56
N CYS A 135 -4.88 -7.82 1.92
CA CYS A 135 -3.60 -8.43 2.30
C CYS A 135 -3.27 -8.18 3.78
N LEU A 136 -3.41 -6.94 4.27
CA LEU A 136 -3.19 -6.61 5.68
C LEU A 136 -4.16 -7.34 6.62
N ALA A 137 -5.41 -7.52 6.21
CA ALA A 137 -6.37 -8.29 6.98
C ALA A 137 -5.99 -9.78 7.10
N GLU A 138 -5.49 -10.38 6.02
CA GLU A 138 -5.02 -11.77 5.99
C GLU A 138 -3.77 -11.95 6.85
N GLN A 139 -2.82 -11.01 6.80
CA GLN A 139 -1.64 -10.98 7.67
C GLN A 139 -2.04 -10.84 9.15
N ALA A 140 -2.95 -9.92 9.48
CA ALA A 140 -3.45 -9.72 10.83
C ALA A 140 -4.17 -10.96 11.36
N THR A 141 -4.97 -11.62 10.52
CA THR A 141 -5.65 -12.88 10.86
C THR A 141 -4.65 -13.99 11.15
N THR A 142 -3.56 -14.08 10.38
CA THR A 142 -2.49 -15.05 10.59
C THR A 142 -1.74 -14.78 11.90
N ALA A 143 -1.59 -13.51 12.28
CA ALA A 143 -1.01 -13.09 13.55
C ALA A 143 -1.96 -13.24 14.77
N GLY A 144 -3.20 -13.70 14.56
CA GLY A 144 -4.22 -13.76 15.63
C GLY A 144 -4.75 -12.39 16.06
N ASN A 145 -4.44 -11.32 15.31
CA ASN A 145 -4.93 -9.98 15.57
C ASN A 145 -6.26 -9.73 14.82
N TYR A 146 -7.33 -10.30 15.36
CA TYR A 146 -8.66 -10.27 14.74
C TYR A 146 -9.29 -8.88 14.70
N GLU A 147 -8.95 -7.99 15.63
CA GLU A 147 -9.44 -6.61 15.62
C GLU A 147 -8.86 -5.82 14.44
N THR A 148 -7.54 -5.90 14.24
CA THR A 148 -6.88 -5.28 13.08
C THR A 148 -7.41 -5.90 11.79
N SER A 149 -7.56 -7.23 11.70
CA SER A 149 -8.16 -7.87 10.53
C SER A 149 -9.54 -7.28 10.18
N ALA A 150 -10.42 -7.17 11.18
CA ALA A 150 -11.75 -6.59 10.97
C ALA A 150 -11.70 -5.10 10.58
N GLN A 151 -10.74 -4.33 11.09
CA GLN A 151 -10.54 -2.94 10.70
C GLN A 151 -10.12 -2.83 9.23
N GLU A 152 -9.11 -3.59 8.82
CA GLU A 152 -8.58 -3.57 7.45
C GLU A 152 -9.66 -3.96 6.43
N ILE A 153 -10.50 -4.96 6.74
CA ILE A 153 -11.65 -5.33 5.90
C ILE A 153 -12.66 -4.18 5.78
N ARG A 154 -12.96 -3.46 6.87
CA ARG A 154 -13.86 -2.30 6.82
C ARG A 154 -13.29 -1.20 5.94
N GLU A 155 -12.00 -0.91 6.07
CA GLU A 155 -11.32 0.10 5.28
C GLU A 155 -11.27 -0.27 3.78
N ALA A 156 -11.04 -1.55 3.46
CA ALA A 156 -11.13 -2.06 2.09
C ALA A 156 -12.51 -1.81 1.47
N ARG A 157 -13.57 -2.17 2.19
CA ARG A 157 -14.96 -1.94 1.76
C ARG A 157 -15.30 -0.47 1.61
N GLN A 158 -14.75 0.39 2.46
CA GLN A 158 -14.91 1.84 2.32
C GLN A 158 -14.29 2.34 1.01
N GLN A 159 -13.10 1.84 0.63
CA GLN A 159 -12.51 2.20 -0.67
C GLN A 159 -13.36 1.73 -1.84
N LEU A 160 -13.91 0.50 -1.78
CA LEU A 160 -14.82 -0.02 -2.80
C LEU A 160 -16.13 0.78 -2.91
N ALA A 161 -16.69 1.24 -1.78
CA ALA A 161 -17.89 2.07 -1.78
C ALA A 161 -17.65 3.44 -2.45
N VAL A 162 -16.50 4.07 -2.19
CA VAL A 162 -16.12 5.32 -2.85
C VAL A 162 -15.86 5.07 -4.34
N LEU A 163 -15.16 3.98 -4.69
CA LEU A 163 -14.92 3.60 -6.08
C LEU A 163 -16.24 3.41 -6.85
N ALA A 164 -17.21 2.69 -6.29
CA ALA A 164 -18.52 2.49 -6.90
C ALA A 164 -19.26 3.80 -7.17
N SER A 165 -19.06 4.82 -6.34
CA SER A 165 -19.63 6.16 -6.56
C SER A 165 -18.94 6.87 -7.73
N LEU A 166 -17.61 6.76 -7.84
CA LEU A 166 -16.85 7.34 -8.95
C LEU A 166 -17.15 6.67 -10.30
N LEU A 167 -17.31 5.34 -10.30
CA LEU A 167 -17.56 4.57 -11.53
C LEU A 167 -18.99 4.78 -12.06
N ARG A 168 -19.96 5.13 -11.21
CA ARG A 168 -21.34 5.41 -11.63
C ARG A 168 -21.43 6.55 -12.65
N ASP A 169 -20.54 7.53 -12.50
CA ASP A 169 -20.53 8.73 -13.32
C ASP A 169 -19.65 8.58 -14.58
N GLN A 170 -19.12 7.37 -14.84
CA GLN A 170 -18.27 7.05 -15.99
C GLN A 170 -18.95 6.05 -16.94
N ASP A 171 -18.90 6.33 -18.24
CA ASP A 171 -19.43 5.48 -19.31
C ASP A 171 -18.31 5.11 -20.29
N ASP A 172 -17.39 4.25 -19.84
CA ASP A 172 -16.35 3.67 -20.69
C ASP A 172 -16.12 2.17 -20.41
N ALA A 173 -15.53 1.46 -21.37
CA ALA A 173 -15.28 0.02 -21.27
C ALA A 173 -14.33 -0.37 -20.11
N SER A 174 -13.43 0.55 -19.69
CA SER A 174 -12.50 0.30 -18.58
C SER A 174 -13.19 0.31 -17.21
N THR A 175 -14.34 0.98 -17.14
CA THR A 175 -15.23 0.99 -15.98
C THR A 175 -15.84 -0.39 -15.72
N ALA A 176 -16.23 -1.11 -16.78
CA ALA A 176 -16.86 -2.43 -16.65
C ALA A 176 -15.92 -3.49 -16.05
N GLU A 177 -14.65 -3.48 -16.43
CA GLU A 177 -13.62 -4.38 -15.88
C GLU A 177 -13.39 -4.09 -14.38
N LEU A 178 -13.23 -2.80 -14.02
CA LEU A 178 -13.07 -2.40 -12.62
C LEU A 178 -14.29 -2.75 -11.76
N VAL A 179 -15.51 -2.67 -12.29
CA VAL A 179 -16.72 -3.11 -11.57
C VAL A 179 -16.68 -4.61 -11.30
N ALA A 180 -16.38 -5.42 -12.32
CA ALA A 180 -16.30 -6.87 -12.17
C ALA A 180 -15.22 -7.28 -11.16
N ASP A 181 -14.05 -6.64 -11.22
CA ASP A 181 -12.95 -6.89 -10.30
C ASP A 181 -13.24 -6.42 -8.87
N SER A 182 -13.99 -5.33 -8.71
CA SER A 182 -14.47 -4.87 -7.40
C SER A 182 -15.43 -5.87 -6.75
N LEU A 183 -16.32 -6.50 -7.54
CA LEU A 183 -17.22 -7.54 -7.06
C LEU A 183 -16.47 -8.81 -6.63
N LYS A 184 -15.43 -9.22 -7.39
CA LYS A 184 -14.56 -10.33 -6.98
C LYS A 184 -13.86 -10.03 -5.66
N LEU A 185 -13.34 -8.81 -5.52
CA LEU A 185 -12.66 -8.38 -4.30
C LEU A 185 -13.62 -8.35 -3.09
N GLU A 186 -14.86 -7.91 -3.26
CA GLU A 186 -15.88 -7.99 -2.19
C GLU A 186 -16.14 -9.45 -1.75
N GLY A 187 -16.17 -10.38 -2.70
CA GLY A 187 -16.27 -11.81 -2.39
C GLY A 187 -15.06 -12.33 -1.60
N ALA A 188 -13.85 -11.89 -1.94
CA ALA A 188 -12.63 -12.23 -1.21
C ALA A 188 -12.64 -11.64 0.22
N LEU A 189 -13.07 -10.37 0.38
CA LEU A 189 -13.24 -9.73 1.68
C LEU A 189 -14.26 -10.46 2.57
N ALA A 190 -15.38 -10.92 1.99
CA ALA A 190 -16.37 -11.72 2.72
C ALA A 190 -15.81 -13.08 3.17
N THR A 191 -14.97 -13.70 2.33
CA THR A 191 -14.28 -14.96 2.67
C THR A 191 -13.29 -14.74 3.81
N ALA A 192 -12.40 -13.74 3.69
CA ALA A 192 -11.44 -13.39 4.73
C ALA A 192 -12.10 -13.07 6.07
N GLN A 193 -13.25 -12.38 6.05
CA GLN A 193 -14.03 -12.11 7.25
C GLN A 193 -14.55 -13.39 7.92
N THR A 194 -15.10 -14.32 7.14
CA THR A 194 -15.57 -15.62 7.64
C THR A 194 -14.41 -16.41 8.25
N ASP A 195 -13.28 -16.49 7.56
CA ASP A 195 -12.09 -17.20 8.03
C ASP A 195 -11.54 -16.62 9.34
N ALA A 196 -11.51 -15.29 9.48
CA ALA A 196 -11.09 -14.63 10.71
C ALA A 196 -12.02 -14.93 11.89
N LEU A 197 -13.34 -14.95 11.67
CA LEU A 197 -14.33 -15.29 12.69
C LEU A 197 -14.22 -16.76 13.13
N ASP A 198 -14.01 -17.67 12.18
CA ASP A 198 -13.82 -19.09 12.47
C ASP A 198 -12.56 -19.35 13.31
N LYS A 199 -11.45 -18.68 12.97
CA LYS A 199 -10.19 -18.76 13.74
C LYS A 199 -10.34 -18.16 15.14
N LEU A 200 -10.95 -16.98 15.27
CA LEU A 200 -11.25 -16.36 16.56
C LEU A 200 -12.08 -17.29 17.45
N THR A 201 -13.10 -17.94 16.88
CA THR A 201 -13.97 -18.86 17.64
C THR A 201 -13.19 -20.08 18.15
N LYS A 202 -12.31 -20.65 17.32
CA LYS A 202 -11.45 -21.78 17.71
C LYS A 202 -10.46 -21.38 18.81
N ASP A 203 -9.82 -20.23 18.69
CA ASP A 203 -8.87 -19.72 19.68
C ASP A 203 -9.54 -19.44 21.03
N ALA A 204 -10.74 -18.83 21.00
CA ALA A 204 -11.54 -18.61 22.19
C ALA A 204 -11.92 -19.93 22.88
N HIS A 205 -12.35 -20.93 22.11
CA HIS A 205 -12.70 -22.26 22.63
C HIS A 205 -11.50 -22.93 23.31
N TRP A 206 -10.34 -22.91 22.66
CA TRP A 206 -9.11 -23.49 23.20
C TRP A 206 -8.67 -22.77 24.49
N SER A 207 -8.74 -21.44 24.53
CA SER A 207 -8.42 -20.66 25.74
C SER A 207 -9.32 -21.03 26.93
N VAL A 208 -10.62 -21.26 26.70
CA VAL A 208 -11.54 -21.71 27.75
C VAL A 208 -11.16 -23.10 28.25
N GLN A 209 -10.94 -24.07 27.36
CA GLN A 209 -10.55 -25.43 27.73
C GLN A 209 -9.25 -25.47 28.55
N GLN A 210 -8.26 -24.64 28.20
CA GLN A 210 -7.02 -24.55 28.96
C GLN A 210 -7.25 -24.06 30.38
N LYS A 211 -8.04 -23.00 30.55
CA LYS A 211 -8.37 -22.46 31.88
C LYS A 211 -9.12 -23.46 32.74
N GLU A 212 -10.00 -24.27 32.14
CA GLU A 212 -10.71 -25.34 32.83
C GLU A 212 -9.74 -26.46 33.27
N CYS A 213 -8.81 -26.86 32.41
CA CYS A 213 -7.78 -27.84 32.74
C CYS A 213 -6.84 -27.36 33.86
N GLU A 214 -6.48 -26.08 33.88
CA GLU A 214 -5.66 -25.48 34.94
C GLU A 214 -6.40 -25.47 36.28
N ARG A 215 -7.69 -25.06 36.29
CA ARG A 215 -8.54 -25.11 37.49
C ARG A 215 -8.74 -26.53 38.03
N ALA A 216 -8.82 -27.52 37.15
CA ALA A 216 -8.96 -28.92 37.58
C ALA A 216 -7.67 -29.49 38.20
N LYS A 217 -6.52 -28.84 38.01
CA LYS A 217 -5.22 -29.24 38.57
C LYS A 217 -4.85 -28.52 39.87
N SER A 218 -5.54 -27.43 40.21
CA SER A 218 -5.37 -26.66 41.45
C SER A 218 -6.28 -27.16 42.57
#